data_AF-A0A1G5R7A3-F1
#
_entry.id   AF-A0A1G5R7A3-F1
#
_cell.length_a   1.000
_cell.length_b   1.000
_cell.length_c   1.000
_cell.angle_alpha   90.00
_cell.angle_beta   90.00
_cell.angle_gamma   90.00
#
_symmetry.space_group_name_H-M   'P 1'
#
loop_
_entity.id
_entity.type
_entity.pdbx_description
1 polymer ?
#
loop_
_entity_poly.entity_id
_entity_poly.type
_entity_poly.pdbx_seq_one_letter_code
_entity_poly.pdbx_strand_id
1 'polypeptide(L)'
;MLDPITLAKHISKFSIEMLKCTPSQLEMLSREGNLAELLPEKVLIIGGEELTSALAKTLFAANPNLRIFNHYGPSETTIGVLMHQLNGTPLGNDTIPIGKPLNGVEIAVLDDTKRPVSPGEVGQLYIGGRALAREYHGDKDLTETHFVDISGRRFYASGDLVKQNEQGNYLFIGRVDRQLKIRGYRIQPKEIENALLAEPGIKQVVVTSVKSEFHQIDELVAYVVGTARENELFANLATRLPASHIPSRIYNIDKILVNANGKLDIARLQASVNTVKSISSDVTVPHNDIEKLILDIWREVLKRDDIDMQAKFLELGGDSFKSLVVFGRLRRHFPNLTIAQLFKYPSIESLAKMLGGESTAPNKTKVVQL
;
A
#
# COMPACT_ATOMS: atom_id res chain seq x y z
N MET A 1 -3.82 -11.70 -4.66
CA MET A 1 -4.57 -11.16 -3.51
C MET A 1 -6.00 -11.65 -3.66
N LEU A 2 -6.63 -12.14 -2.59
CA LEU A 2 -8.03 -12.58 -2.64
C LEU A 2 -8.93 -11.37 -2.98
N ASP A 3 -9.92 -11.59 -3.85
CA ASP A 3 -10.95 -10.62 -4.18
C ASP A 3 -11.74 -10.24 -2.91
N PRO A 4 -11.76 -8.94 -2.51
CA PRO A 4 -12.44 -8.49 -1.29
C PRO A 4 -13.91 -8.92 -1.20
N ILE A 5 -14.61 -8.94 -2.34
CA ILE A 5 -16.01 -9.40 -2.43
C ILE A 5 -16.11 -10.88 -2.07
N THR A 6 -15.21 -11.68 -2.63
CA THR A 6 -15.18 -13.13 -2.36
C THR A 6 -14.85 -13.41 -0.89
N LEU A 7 -13.92 -12.64 -0.32
CA LEU A 7 -13.57 -12.74 1.10
C LEU A 7 -14.76 -12.34 2.00
N ALA A 8 -15.43 -11.22 1.70
CA ALA A 8 -16.62 -10.77 2.44
C ALA A 8 -17.72 -11.84 2.45
N LYS A 9 -18.07 -12.38 1.26
CA LYS A 9 -19.04 -13.47 1.13
C LYS A 9 -18.63 -14.72 1.91
N HIS A 10 -17.34 -15.03 1.96
CA HIS A 10 -16.82 -16.17 2.71
C HIS A 10 -16.96 -15.94 4.22
N ILE A 11 -16.61 -14.76 4.71
CA ILE A 11 -16.72 -14.40 6.13
C ILE A 11 -18.18 -14.49 6.58
N SER A 12 -19.11 -13.90 5.83
CA SER A 12 -20.55 -13.95 6.16
C SER A 12 -21.13 -15.36 6.09
N LYS A 13 -20.58 -16.25 5.25
CA LYS A 13 -21.06 -17.63 5.11
C LYS A 13 -20.61 -18.53 6.26
N PHE A 14 -19.40 -18.34 6.78
CA PHE A 14 -18.74 -19.32 7.63
C PHE A 14 -18.54 -18.90 9.09
N SER A 15 -19.03 -17.72 9.52
CA SER A 15 -18.89 -17.24 10.91
C SER A 15 -17.46 -17.36 11.44
N ILE A 16 -16.57 -16.53 10.90
CA ILE A 16 -15.13 -16.62 11.18
C ILE A 16 -14.85 -16.17 12.63
N GLU A 17 -14.30 -17.06 13.45
CA GLU A 17 -13.98 -16.73 14.85
C GLU A 17 -12.69 -15.92 15.00
N MET A 18 -11.71 -16.14 14.12
CA MET A 18 -10.41 -15.47 14.11
C MET A 18 -10.04 -15.03 12.70
N LEU A 19 -9.63 -13.76 12.56
CA LEU A 19 -9.04 -13.24 11.32
C LEU A 19 -7.66 -12.64 11.61
N LYS A 20 -6.70 -12.91 10.73
CA LYS A 20 -5.44 -12.17 10.66
C LYS A 20 -5.34 -11.41 9.34
N CYS A 21 -5.12 -10.11 9.41
CA CYS A 21 -4.99 -9.26 8.22
C CYS A 21 -4.10 -8.04 8.48
N THR A 22 -3.90 -7.24 7.45
CA THR A 22 -3.26 -5.92 7.52
C THR A 22 -4.33 -4.82 7.68
N PRO A 23 -3.98 -3.64 8.21
CA PRO A 23 -4.86 -2.47 8.19
C PRO A 23 -5.48 -2.20 6.81
N SER A 24 -4.67 -2.25 5.75
CA SER A 24 -5.15 -2.04 4.39
C SER A 24 -6.18 -3.07 3.92
N GLN A 25 -5.94 -4.36 4.20
CA GLN A 25 -6.89 -5.42 3.85
C GLN A 25 -8.22 -5.26 4.59
N LEU A 26 -8.18 -4.77 5.83
CA LEU A 26 -9.37 -4.53 6.62
C LEU A 26 -10.18 -3.34 6.10
N GLU A 27 -9.51 -2.27 5.69
CA GLU A 27 -10.16 -1.12 5.05
C GLU A 27 -10.75 -1.49 3.68
N MET A 28 -10.10 -2.38 2.93
CA MET A 28 -10.69 -2.92 1.71
C MET A 28 -11.95 -3.72 2.00
N LEU A 29 -11.90 -4.59 3.01
CA LEU A 29 -13.02 -5.42 3.40
C LEU A 29 -14.22 -4.56 3.87
N SER A 30 -13.96 -3.49 4.63
CA SER A 30 -15.01 -2.60 5.14
C SER A 30 -15.79 -1.85 4.04
N ARG A 31 -15.31 -1.85 2.79
CA ARG A 31 -16.00 -1.22 1.64
C ARG A 31 -17.00 -2.15 0.97
N GLU A 32 -16.91 -3.45 1.24
CA GLU A 32 -17.74 -4.48 0.61
C GLU A 32 -19.01 -4.80 1.40
N GLY A 33 -19.20 -4.19 2.57
CA GLY A 33 -20.38 -4.40 3.40
C GLY A 33 -20.27 -3.76 4.77
N ASN A 34 -21.21 -4.11 5.65
CA ASN A 34 -21.21 -3.66 7.04
C ASN A 34 -20.00 -4.26 7.78
N LEU A 35 -19.09 -3.41 8.26
CA LEU A 35 -17.88 -3.84 8.96
C LEU A 35 -18.19 -4.78 10.15
N ALA A 36 -19.28 -4.55 10.87
CA ALA A 36 -19.65 -5.39 12.02
C ALA A 36 -19.90 -6.87 11.61
N GLU A 37 -20.42 -7.10 10.40
CA GLU A 37 -20.68 -8.44 9.86
C GLU A 37 -19.43 -9.08 9.23
N LEU A 38 -18.41 -8.27 8.94
CA LEU A 38 -17.18 -8.68 8.28
C LEU A 38 -16.01 -8.86 9.27
N LEU A 39 -16.18 -8.45 10.52
CA LEU A 39 -15.22 -8.71 11.59
C LEU A 39 -15.36 -10.14 12.11
N PRO A 40 -14.25 -10.74 12.59
CA PRO A 40 -14.32 -12.04 13.23
C PRO A 40 -15.08 -11.96 14.57
N GLU A 41 -15.69 -13.05 14.99
CA GLU A 41 -16.51 -13.07 16.20
C GLU A 41 -15.70 -12.87 17.49
N LYS A 42 -14.45 -13.37 17.54
CA LYS A 42 -13.65 -13.40 18.78
C LYS A 42 -12.35 -12.63 18.69
N VAL A 43 -11.54 -12.86 17.65
CA VAL A 43 -10.14 -12.40 17.62
C VAL A 43 -9.77 -11.80 16.27
N LEU A 44 -9.25 -10.57 16.30
CA LEU A 44 -8.62 -9.92 15.16
C LEU A 44 -7.14 -9.72 15.46
N ILE A 45 -6.26 -10.32 14.65
CA ILE A 45 -4.82 -10.06 14.68
C ILE A 45 -4.48 -9.14 13.51
N ILE A 46 -3.97 -7.95 13.79
CA ILE A 46 -3.65 -6.96 12.77
C ILE A 46 -2.16 -6.65 12.79
N GLY A 47 -1.52 -6.62 11.63
CA GLY A 47 -0.08 -6.41 11.54
C GLY A 47 0.43 -6.26 10.13
N GLY A 48 1.72 -5.94 10.00
CA GLY A 48 2.38 -5.66 8.72
C GLY A 48 2.36 -4.18 8.32
N GLU A 49 1.53 -3.35 8.96
CA GLU A 49 1.48 -1.89 8.83
C GLU A 49 1.14 -1.28 10.19
N GLU A 50 1.19 0.05 10.30
CA GLU A 50 0.79 0.75 11.51
C GLU A 50 -0.73 0.59 11.76
N LEU A 51 -1.09 0.13 12.96
CA LEU A 51 -2.47 0.20 13.45
C LEU A 51 -2.70 1.59 14.04
N THR A 52 -3.49 2.41 13.36
CA THR A 52 -3.81 3.76 13.82
C THR A 52 -4.88 3.74 14.92
N SER A 53 -4.82 4.72 15.83
CA SER A 53 -5.87 4.94 16.82
C SER A 53 -7.26 5.16 16.19
N ALA A 54 -7.32 5.80 15.02
CA ALA A 54 -8.57 5.99 14.28
C ALA A 54 -9.19 4.66 13.84
N LEU A 55 -8.40 3.78 13.20
CA LEU A 55 -8.86 2.45 12.80
C LEU A 55 -9.29 1.63 14.02
N ALA A 56 -8.50 1.62 15.09
CA ALA A 56 -8.85 0.91 16.32
C ALA A 56 -10.20 1.36 16.91
N LYS A 57 -10.50 2.67 16.92
CA LYS A 57 -11.81 3.21 17.34
C LYS A 57 -12.95 2.70 16.47
N THR A 58 -12.77 2.70 15.15
CA THR A 58 -13.76 2.17 14.20
C THR A 58 -14.04 0.69 14.46
N LEU A 59 -13.00 -0.11 14.77
CA LEU A 59 -13.15 -1.53 15.06
C LEU A 59 -13.93 -1.79 16.35
N PHE A 60 -13.61 -1.07 17.44
CA PHE A 60 -14.37 -1.21 18.68
C PHE A 60 -15.80 -0.67 18.58
N ALA A 61 -16.03 0.34 17.75
CA ALA A 61 -17.39 0.81 17.46
C ALA A 61 -18.22 -0.25 16.72
N ALA A 62 -17.59 -1.00 15.81
CA ALA A 62 -18.26 -2.08 15.07
C ALA A 62 -18.45 -3.36 15.91
N ASN A 63 -17.50 -3.71 16.78
CA ASN A 63 -17.63 -4.82 17.73
C ASN A 63 -16.88 -4.51 19.06
N PRO A 64 -17.59 -4.07 20.11
CA PRO A 64 -16.98 -3.73 21.40
C PRO A 64 -16.34 -4.92 22.14
N ASN A 65 -16.75 -6.15 21.82
CA ASN A 65 -16.26 -7.36 22.47
C ASN A 65 -15.07 -8.00 21.73
N LEU A 66 -14.67 -7.43 20.59
CA LEU A 66 -13.60 -7.97 19.76
C LEU A 66 -12.24 -7.87 20.48
N ARG A 67 -11.52 -9.00 20.55
CA ARG A 67 -10.14 -9.00 21.03
C ARG A 67 -9.20 -8.65 19.88
N ILE A 68 -8.66 -7.44 19.91
CA ILE A 68 -7.75 -6.93 18.87
C ILE A 68 -6.31 -7.03 19.35
N PHE A 69 -5.47 -7.67 18.53
CA PHE A 69 -4.03 -7.80 18.77
C PHE A 69 -3.26 -7.07 17.67
N ASN A 70 -2.50 -6.03 18.05
CA ASN A 70 -1.48 -5.45 17.18
C ASN A 70 -0.25 -6.36 17.18
N HIS A 71 0.24 -6.71 16.01
CA HIS A 71 1.21 -7.76 15.81
C HIS A 71 2.34 -7.29 14.90
N TYR A 72 3.56 -7.40 15.39
CA TYR A 72 4.74 -6.92 14.70
C TYR A 72 5.78 -8.02 14.56
N GLY A 73 6.34 -8.14 13.36
CA GLY A 73 7.57 -8.90 13.13
C GLY A 73 8.01 -8.82 11.67
N PRO A 74 9.31 -8.63 11.40
CA PRO A 74 9.87 -8.81 10.07
C PRO A 74 9.89 -10.30 9.68
N SER A 75 9.98 -10.58 8.38
CA SER A 75 10.02 -11.95 7.84
C SER A 75 11.22 -12.75 8.35
N GLU A 76 12.34 -12.05 8.54
CA GLU A 76 13.61 -12.54 9.07
C GLU A 76 13.52 -13.02 10.52
N THR A 77 12.40 -12.76 11.19
CA THR A 77 12.13 -13.18 12.56
C THR A 77 10.84 -14.00 12.66
N THR A 78 10.47 -14.72 11.60
CA THR A 78 9.36 -15.69 11.58
C THR A 78 8.00 -15.08 11.94
N ILE A 79 7.42 -14.32 11.00
CA ILE A 79 6.04 -13.79 11.02
C ILE A 79 5.80 -12.68 12.05
N GLY A 80 6.25 -12.84 13.30
CA GLY A 80 5.71 -12.14 14.44
C GLY A 80 6.48 -12.36 15.71
N VAL A 81 6.95 -11.28 16.33
CA VAL A 81 7.80 -11.34 17.51
C VAL A 81 7.36 -10.45 18.64
N LEU A 82 6.60 -9.38 18.35
CA LEU A 82 5.98 -8.53 19.35
C LEU A 82 4.45 -8.57 19.18
N MET A 83 3.75 -8.57 20.32
CA MET A 83 2.29 -8.51 20.32
C MET A 83 1.77 -7.60 21.43
N HIS A 84 0.77 -6.80 21.08
CA HIS A 84 0.02 -5.95 22.00
C HIS A 84 -1.46 -6.25 21.89
N GLN A 85 -2.11 -6.62 22.99
CA GLN A 85 -3.57 -6.68 23.05
C GLN A 85 -4.11 -5.28 23.39
N LEU A 86 -5.06 -4.79 22.59
CA LEU A 86 -5.74 -3.53 22.89
C LEU A 86 -6.73 -3.76 24.05
N ASN A 87 -6.66 -2.91 25.08
CA ASN A 87 -7.51 -2.97 26.28
C ASN A 87 -8.72 -2.02 26.15
N GLY A 88 -9.43 -2.10 25.03
CA GLY A 88 -10.55 -1.23 24.69
C GLY A 88 -10.18 -0.07 23.76
N THR A 89 -11.15 0.80 23.52
CA THR A 89 -11.05 1.94 22.59
C THR A 89 -9.91 2.88 23.00
N PRO A 90 -8.92 3.14 22.13
CA PRO A 90 -7.85 4.09 22.42
C PRO A 90 -8.39 5.49 22.69
N LEU A 91 -7.81 6.17 23.69
CA LEU A 91 -8.09 7.57 23.97
C LEU A 91 -7.24 8.45 23.04
N GLY A 92 -7.80 9.57 22.56
CA GLY A 92 -7.04 10.52 21.75
C GLY A 92 -6.43 9.93 20.48
N ASN A 93 -5.23 10.38 20.12
CA ASN A 93 -4.47 9.94 18.94
C ASN A 93 -3.20 9.19 19.34
N ASP A 94 -3.27 8.41 20.41
CA ASP A 94 -2.11 7.72 20.96
C ASP A 94 -1.50 6.73 19.94
N THR A 95 -0.17 6.63 19.93
CA THR A 95 0.53 5.62 19.15
C THR A 95 0.23 4.25 19.75
N ILE A 96 -0.37 3.36 18.96
CA ILE A 96 -0.67 2.01 19.42
C ILE A 96 0.64 1.21 19.54
N PRO A 97 0.97 0.66 20.72
CA PRO A 97 2.20 -0.11 20.87
C PRO A 97 2.24 -1.33 19.95
N ILE A 98 3.44 -1.68 19.50
CA ILE A 98 3.71 -2.97 18.83
C ILE A 98 3.91 -4.10 19.86
N GLY A 99 4.05 -3.75 21.14
CA GLY A 99 3.82 -4.65 22.27
C GLY A 99 5.08 -5.21 22.91
N LYS A 100 4.96 -6.43 23.45
CA LYS A 100 6.03 -7.12 24.19
C LYS A 100 6.51 -8.35 23.43
N PRO A 101 7.75 -8.81 23.65
CA PRO A 101 8.28 -10.01 23.01
C PRO A 101 7.46 -11.25 23.35
N LEU A 102 7.21 -12.07 22.33
CA LEU A 102 6.68 -13.41 22.49
C LEU A 102 7.72 -14.34 23.16
N ASN A 103 7.27 -15.47 23.67
CA ASN A 103 8.14 -16.44 24.35
C ASN A 103 9.30 -16.87 23.44
N GLY A 104 10.53 -16.79 23.96
CA GLY A 104 11.75 -17.17 23.24
C GLY A 104 12.25 -16.13 22.24
N VAL A 105 11.65 -14.93 22.20
CA VAL A 105 12.17 -13.76 21.50
C VAL A 105 13.02 -12.94 22.46
N GLU A 106 14.21 -12.56 22.00
CA GLU A 106 15.09 -11.62 22.69
C GLU A 106 15.03 -10.27 21.99
N ILE A 107 15.05 -9.18 22.75
CA ILE A 107 15.01 -7.82 22.20
C ILE A 107 16.18 -7.03 22.76
N ALA A 108 16.89 -6.32 21.88
CA ALA A 108 17.83 -5.28 22.24
C ALA A 108 17.46 -3.99 21.52
N VAL A 109 17.53 -2.86 22.21
CA VAL A 109 17.32 -1.54 21.62
C VAL A 109 18.60 -0.74 21.78
N LEU A 110 19.24 -0.40 20.67
CA LEU A 110 20.59 0.17 20.68
C LEU A 110 20.62 1.57 20.06
N ASP A 111 21.50 2.43 20.55
CA ASP A 111 21.83 3.72 19.94
C ASP A 111 22.68 3.54 18.65
N ASP A 112 23.03 4.66 18.01
CA ASP A 112 23.88 4.70 16.82
C ASP A 112 25.31 4.17 17.08
N THR A 113 25.78 4.24 18.32
CA THR A 113 27.06 3.67 18.79
C THR A 113 26.97 2.19 19.21
N LYS A 114 25.83 1.53 18.97
CA LYS A 114 25.55 0.11 19.32
C LYS A 114 25.53 -0.18 20.82
N ARG A 115 25.23 0.82 21.67
CA ARG A 115 25.05 0.62 23.11
C ARG A 115 23.56 0.54 23.47
N PRO A 116 23.16 -0.28 24.46
CA PRO A 116 21.78 -0.32 24.93
C PRO A 116 21.28 1.04 25.39
N VAL A 117 20.07 1.41 24.99
CA VAL A 117 19.39 2.63 25.46
C VAL A 117 18.55 2.34 26.70
N SER A 118 18.28 3.38 27.50
CA SER A 118 17.39 3.26 28.67
C SER A 118 15.92 3.16 28.22
N PRO A 119 15.03 2.56 29.03
CA PRO A 119 13.59 2.64 28.79
C PRO A 119 13.15 4.10 28.64
N GLY A 120 12.32 4.37 27.63
CA GLY A 120 11.88 5.72 27.28
C GLY A 120 12.75 6.44 26.24
N GLU A 121 13.94 5.95 25.94
CA GLU A 121 14.78 6.48 24.87
C GLU A 121 14.48 5.81 23.53
N VAL A 122 14.78 6.51 22.43
CA VAL A 122 14.62 5.97 21.08
C VAL A 122 15.91 5.27 20.66
N GLY A 123 15.80 4.05 20.13
CA GLY A 123 16.93 3.34 19.54
C GLY A 123 16.47 2.36 18.46
N GLN A 124 17.43 1.76 17.76
CA GLN A 124 17.17 0.75 16.74
C GLN A 124 16.84 -0.59 17.40
N LEU A 125 15.80 -1.26 16.88
CA LEU A 125 15.33 -2.55 17.35
C LEU A 125 16.14 -3.70 16.74
N TYR A 126 16.69 -4.54 17.61
CA TYR A 126 17.38 -5.79 17.30
C TYR A 126 16.60 -6.95 17.90
N ILE A 127 16.40 -8.01 17.12
CA ILE A 127 15.55 -9.13 17.49
C ILE A 127 16.39 -10.40 17.47
N GLY A 128 16.42 -11.14 18.57
CA GLY A 128 17.20 -12.36 18.74
C GLY A 128 16.35 -13.53 19.21
N GLY A 129 17.01 -14.62 19.56
CA GLY A 129 16.37 -15.83 20.07
C GLY A 129 15.85 -16.75 18.95
N ARG A 130 14.85 -17.57 19.30
CA ARG A 130 14.42 -18.72 18.47
C ARG A 130 13.64 -18.33 17.21
N ALA A 131 13.23 -17.07 17.11
CA ALA A 131 12.43 -16.58 15.99
C ALA A 131 13.26 -16.26 14.75
N LEU A 132 14.60 -16.23 14.86
CA LEU A 132 15.49 -15.87 13.75
C LEU A 132 15.39 -16.84 12.57
N ALA A 133 15.29 -16.28 11.37
CA ALA A 133 15.58 -16.98 10.14
C ALA A 133 17.06 -17.40 10.10
N ARG A 134 17.35 -18.41 9.29
CA ARG A 134 18.72 -18.92 9.15
C ARG A 134 19.61 -17.90 8.43
N GLU A 135 19.17 -17.38 7.29
CA GLU A 135 19.97 -16.52 6.41
C GLU A 135 19.08 -15.95 5.29
N TYR A 136 19.62 -15.03 4.50
CA TYR A 136 19.16 -14.78 3.14
C TYR A 136 19.77 -15.82 2.21
N HIS A 137 18.92 -16.58 1.51
CA HIS A 137 19.36 -17.71 0.70
C HIS A 137 20.27 -17.26 -0.45
N GLY A 138 21.52 -17.73 -0.44
CA GLY A 138 22.51 -17.41 -1.47
C GLY A 138 23.15 -16.03 -1.37
N ASP A 139 22.86 -15.26 -0.32
CA ASP A 139 23.39 -13.91 -0.12
C ASP A 139 24.03 -13.77 1.27
N LYS A 140 25.30 -14.17 1.33
CA LYS A 140 26.09 -14.16 2.56
C LYS A 140 26.34 -12.73 3.06
N ASP A 141 26.66 -11.80 2.17
CA ASP A 141 26.98 -10.43 2.52
C ASP A 141 25.76 -9.72 3.13
N LEU A 142 24.58 -9.91 2.54
CA LEU A 142 23.33 -9.38 3.10
C LEU A 142 22.99 -10.02 4.44
N THR A 143 23.28 -11.31 4.59
CA THR A 143 23.08 -12.05 5.85
C THR A 143 23.98 -11.50 6.96
N GLU A 144 25.28 -11.34 6.72
CA GLU A 144 26.23 -10.83 7.72
C GLU A 144 25.97 -9.34 8.04
N THR A 145 25.42 -8.59 7.09
CA THR A 145 25.02 -7.19 7.29
C THR A 145 23.86 -7.06 8.27
N HIS A 146 22.87 -7.96 8.20
CA HIS A 146 21.63 -7.83 8.99
C HIS A 146 21.56 -8.78 10.19
N PHE A 147 22.20 -9.94 10.14
CA PHE A 147 22.25 -10.90 11.24
C PHE A 147 23.60 -10.79 11.94
N VAL A 148 23.65 -9.93 12.96
CA VAL A 148 24.87 -9.50 13.65
C VAL A 148 25.06 -10.22 14.97
N ASP A 149 26.30 -10.29 15.44
CA ASP A 149 26.62 -10.68 16.82
C ASP A 149 26.56 -9.46 17.75
N ILE A 150 25.82 -9.59 18.85
CA ILE A 150 25.79 -8.63 19.95
C ILE A 150 26.12 -9.41 21.22
N SER A 151 27.34 -9.24 21.71
CA SER A 151 27.84 -9.88 22.94
C SER A 151 27.72 -11.40 22.92
N GLY A 152 28.13 -12.04 21.82
CA GLY A 152 28.14 -13.49 21.65
C GLY A 152 26.77 -14.10 21.32
N ARG A 153 25.78 -13.26 21.01
CA ARG A 153 24.42 -13.68 20.64
C ARG A 153 24.04 -13.10 19.29
N ARG A 154 23.36 -13.91 18.48
CA ARG A 154 22.90 -13.51 17.15
C ARG A 154 21.60 -12.71 17.24
N PHE A 155 21.56 -11.58 16.54
CA PHE A 155 20.39 -10.71 16.41
C PHE A 155 20.18 -10.30 14.95
N TYR A 156 18.92 -10.11 14.57
CA TYR A 156 18.55 -9.44 13.33
C TYR A 156 18.36 -7.94 13.57
N ALA A 157 19.11 -7.11 12.84
CA ALA A 157 19.01 -5.66 12.82
C ALA A 157 17.79 -5.25 11.97
N SER A 158 16.66 -4.95 12.63
CA SER A 158 15.38 -4.74 11.92
C SER A 158 15.32 -3.49 11.04
N GLY A 159 16.17 -2.49 11.36
CA GLY A 159 16.11 -1.14 10.80
C GLY A 159 14.96 -0.29 11.35
N ASP A 160 14.11 -0.84 12.23
CA ASP A 160 13.05 -0.10 12.88
C ASP A 160 13.58 0.65 14.12
N LEU A 161 13.13 1.88 14.31
CA LEU A 161 13.34 2.69 15.51
C LEU A 161 12.16 2.48 16.45
N VAL A 162 12.47 2.22 17.72
CA VAL A 162 11.47 2.01 18.76
C VAL A 162 11.81 2.77 20.04
N LYS A 163 10.79 2.96 20.87
CA LYS A 163 10.91 3.42 22.25
C LYS A 163 10.12 2.49 23.16
N GLN A 164 10.67 2.13 24.32
CA GLN A 164 9.92 1.37 25.32
C GLN A 164 9.17 2.33 26.26
N ASN A 165 7.89 2.07 26.53
CA ASN A 165 7.14 2.81 27.56
C ASN A 165 7.31 2.18 28.95
N GLU A 166 6.77 2.87 29.95
CA GLU A 166 6.82 2.46 31.36
C GLU A 166 6.17 1.09 31.63
N GLN A 167 5.20 0.70 30.79
CA GLN A 167 4.55 -0.61 30.87
C GLN A 167 5.39 -1.73 30.23
N GLY A 168 6.56 -1.40 29.68
CA GLY A 168 7.47 -2.32 28.99
C GLY A 168 7.06 -2.66 27.55
N ASN A 169 6.06 -1.98 26.98
CA ASN A 169 5.68 -2.16 25.58
C ASN A 169 6.60 -1.32 24.69
N TYR A 170 6.93 -1.86 23.52
CA TYR A 170 7.62 -1.12 22.47
C TYR A 170 6.62 -0.35 21.62
N LEU A 171 6.96 0.91 21.31
CA LEU A 171 6.28 1.77 20.36
C LEU A 171 7.17 1.91 19.12
N PHE A 172 6.56 1.77 17.95
CA PHE A 172 7.24 2.05 16.69
C PHE A 172 7.36 3.57 16.49
N ILE A 173 8.56 4.02 16.15
CA ILE A 173 8.87 5.45 15.92
C ILE A 173 9.14 5.74 14.46
N GLY A 174 9.73 4.80 13.73
CA GLY A 174 10.08 4.96 12.32
C GLY A 174 11.12 3.96 11.87
N ARG A 175 11.84 4.27 10.80
CA ARG A 175 12.94 3.46 10.28
C ARG A 175 14.22 4.28 10.16
N VAL A 176 15.36 3.60 10.30
CA VAL A 176 16.68 4.19 10.00
C VAL A 176 16.93 4.27 8.50
N ASP A 177 16.27 3.40 7.72
CA ASP A 177 16.33 3.36 6.27
C ASP A 177 15.07 3.95 5.62
N ARG A 178 15.03 3.95 4.27
CA ARG A 178 13.89 4.44 3.48
C ARG A 178 12.85 3.35 3.18
N GLN A 179 12.89 2.20 3.84
CA GLN A 179 11.99 1.11 3.52
C GLN A 179 10.54 1.46 3.91
N LEU A 180 9.58 1.08 3.08
CA LEU A 180 8.17 1.42 3.24
C LEU A 180 7.34 0.17 3.52
N LYS A 181 6.26 0.34 4.29
CA LYS A 181 5.20 -0.66 4.45
C LYS A 181 3.94 -0.12 3.79
N ILE A 182 3.59 -0.65 2.61
CA ILE A 182 2.44 -0.18 1.83
C ILE A 182 1.57 -1.37 1.50
N ARG A 183 0.31 -1.32 1.94
CA ARG A 183 -0.68 -2.39 1.72
C ARG A 183 -0.21 -3.75 2.26
N GLY A 184 0.53 -3.72 3.36
CA GLY A 184 1.15 -4.88 3.99
C GLY A 184 2.38 -5.43 3.26
N TYR A 185 2.81 -4.80 2.17
CA TYR A 185 4.04 -5.16 1.46
C TYR A 185 5.22 -4.36 2.01
N ARG A 186 6.32 -5.07 2.26
CA ARG A 186 7.61 -4.46 2.56
C ARG A 186 8.24 -4.06 1.22
N ILE A 187 8.23 -2.77 0.94
CA ILE A 187 8.71 -2.20 -0.31
C ILE A 187 10.05 -1.53 -0.07
N GLN A 188 11.05 -1.89 -0.87
CA GLN A 188 12.32 -1.17 -0.91
C GLN A 188 12.26 -0.11 -2.02
N PRO A 189 12.11 1.20 -1.71
CA PRO A 189 12.00 2.21 -2.75
C PRO A 189 13.14 2.18 -3.76
N LYS A 190 14.35 1.81 -3.30
CA LYS A 190 15.54 1.73 -4.14
C LYS A 190 15.39 0.74 -5.30
N GLU A 191 14.63 -0.35 -5.13
CA GLU A 191 14.35 -1.31 -6.20
C GLU A 191 13.55 -0.64 -7.34
N ILE A 192 12.50 0.09 -6.97
CA ILE A 192 11.63 0.81 -7.90
C ILE A 192 12.37 2.00 -8.53
N GLU A 193 13.14 2.73 -7.72
CA GLU A 193 14.01 3.82 -8.17
C GLU A 193 15.02 3.31 -9.22
N ASN A 194 15.67 2.17 -8.97
CA ASN A 194 16.61 1.59 -9.93
C ASN A 194 15.90 1.16 -11.22
N ALA A 195 14.70 0.57 -11.12
CA ALA A 195 13.90 0.20 -12.29
C ALA A 195 13.50 1.44 -13.12
N LEU A 196 13.11 2.53 -12.47
CA LEU A 196 12.78 3.80 -13.12
C LEU A 196 14.02 4.50 -13.70
N LEU A 197 15.17 4.47 -13.03
CA LEU A 197 16.43 5.04 -13.53
C LEU A 197 16.96 4.31 -14.77
N ALA A 198 16.59 3.05 -14.96
CA ALA A 198 16.93 2.29 -16.16
C ALA A 198 16.12 2.73 -17.40
N GLU A 199 15.05 3.53 -17.23
CA GLU A 199 14.23 4.02 -18.34
C GLU A 199 14.90 5.18 -19.08
N PRO A 200 14.91 5.17 -20.44
CA PRO A 200 15.46 6.26 -21.22
C PRO A 200 14.81 7.61 -20.87
N GLY A 201 15.65 8.62 -20.63
CA GLY A 201 15.19 9.99 -20.36
C GLY A 201 14.87 10.29 -18.90
N ILE A 202 14.98 9.34 -17.98
CA ILE A 202 14.94 9.60 -16.52
C ILE A 202 16.35 9.98 -16.02
N LYS A 203 16.46 11.12 -15.35
CA LYS A 203 17.72 11.64 -14.78
C LYS A 203 17.80 11.45 -13.27
N GLN A 204 16.68 11.66 -12.58
CA GLN A 204 16.56 11.48 -11.14
C GLN A 204 15.20 10.89 -10.83
N VAL A 205 15.15 10.13 -9.74
CA VAL A 205 13.91 9.56 -9.23
C VAL A 205 13.98 9.49 -7.72
N VAL A 206 12.81 9.64 -7.10
CA VAL A 206 12.62 9.32 -5.70
C VAL A 206 11.26 8.64 -5.54
N VAL A 207 11.25 7.51 -4.84
CA VAL A 207 10.03 6.78 -4.51
C VAL A 207 9.76 6.93 -3.02
N THR A 208 8.52 7.29 -2.67
CA THR A 208 8.11 7.55 -1.29
C THR A 208 6.65 7.17 -1.08
N SER A 209 6.19 7.12 0.16
CA SER A 209 4.77 7.13 0.45
C SER A 209 4.24 8.56 0.65
N VAL A 210 2.96 8.74 0.34
CA VAL A 210 2.18 9.93 0.67
C VAL A 210 0.85 9.49 1.28
N LYS A 211 0.29 10.28 2.19
CA LYS A 211 -1.09 10.03 2.67
C LYS A 211 -2.05 10.24 1.50
N SER A 212 -2.96 9.28 1.30
CA SER A 212 -4.03 9.45 0.33
C SER A 212 -4.94 10.62 0.76
N GLU A 213 -5.38 11.43 -0.21
CA GLU A 213 -6.42 12.46 0.03
C GLU A 213 -7.81 11.82 0.20
N PHE A 214 -7.99 10.59 -0.29
CA PHE A 214 -9.27 9.89 -0.33
C PHE A 214 -9.39 8.74 0.67
N HIS A 215 -8.26 8.24 1.20
CA HIS A 215 -8.21 7.04 2.05
C HIS A 215 -7.34 7.25 3.28
N GLN A 216 -7.50 6.39 4.31
CA GLN A 216 -6.65 6.43 5.50
C GLN A 216 -5.33 5.66 5.34
N ILE A 217 -5.00 5.26 4.11
CA ILE A 217 -3.81 4.46 3.79
C ILE A 217 -2.78 5.27 3.00
N ASP A 218 -1.52 4.95 3.25
CA ASP A 218 -0.39 5.45 2.48
C ASP A 218 -0.40 4.92 1.05
N GLU A 219 -0.12 5.80 0.10
CA GLU A 219 0.06 5.51 -1.31
C GLU A 219 1.53 5.59 -1.70
N LEU A 220 2.00 4.62 -2.46
CA LEU A 220 3.34 4.62 -3.04
C LEU A 220 3.36 5.56 -4.26
N VAL A 221 4.19 6.58 -4.26
CA VAL A 221 4.34 7.51 -5.39
C VAL A 221 5.79 7.61 -5.82
N ALA A 222 6.00 7.93 -7.10
CA ALA A 222 7.31 8.26 -7.62
C ALA A 222 7.33 9.70 -8.12
N TYR A 223 8.40 10.43 -7.83
CA TYR A 223 8.70 11.69 -8.48
C TYR A 223 9.92 11.49 -9.37
N VAL A 224 9.79 11.88 -10.63
CA VAL A 224 10.81 11.69 -11.65
C VAL A 224 11.20 13.03 -12.26
N VAL A 225 12.49 13.20 -12.51
CA VAL A 225 13.04 14.30 -13.29
C VAL A 225 13.48 13.73 -14.63
N GLY A 226 12.83 14.13 -15.71
CA GLY A 226 13.09 13.55 -17.02
C GLY A 226 12.09 13.97 -18.09
N THR A 227 12.23 13.35 -19.26
CA THR A 227 11.34 13.56 -20.42
C THR A 227 10.50 12.33 -20.75
N ALA A 228 10.55 11.29 -19.92
CA ALA A 228 9.82 10.05 -20.16
C ALA A 228 8.31 10.26 -19.96
N ARG A 229 7.51 9.61 -20.81
CA ARG A 229 6.05 9.66 -20.72
C ARG A 229 5.58 8.74 -19.61
N GLU A 230 4.73 9.26 -18.72
CA GLU A 230 4.23 8.52 -17.55
C GLU A 230 3.64 7.15 -17.90
N ASN A 231 2.81 7.07 -18.95
CA ASN A 231 2.18 5.81 -19.38
C ASN A 231 3.20 4.72 -19.77
N GLU A 232 4.33 5.10 -20.37
CA GLU A 232 5.38 4.16 -20.77
C GLU A 232 6.11 3.64 -19.52
N LEU A 233 6.37 4.52 -18.55
CA LEU A 233 6.99 4.14 -17.27
C LEU A 233 6.17 3.11 -16.50
N PHE A 234 4.85 3.32 -16.39
CA PHE A 234 3.96 2.36 -15.71
C PHE A 234 3.97 0.99 -16.39
N ALA A 235 3.84 0.96 -17.73
CA ALA A 235 3.85 -0.28 -18.48
C ALA A 235 5.19 -1.04 -18.30
N ASN A 236 6.31 -0.32 -18.36
CA ASN A 236 7.64 -0.91 -18.23
C ASN A 236 7.98 -1.35 -16.80
N LEU A 237 7.46 -0.68 -15.77
CA LEU A 237 7.57 -1.17 -14.40
C LEU A 237 6.75 -2.45 -14.21
N ALA A 238 5.54 -2.50 -14.78
CA ALA A 238 4.64 -3.64 -14.65
C ALA A 238 5.16 -4.95 -15.29
N THR A 239 6.17 -4.88 -16.16
CA THR A 239 6.83 -6.07 -16.72
C THR A 239 7.97 -6.61 -15.85
N ARG A 240 8.51 -5.81 -14.92
CA ARG A 240 9.70 -6.13 -14.13
C ARG A 240 9.43 -6.29 -12.64
N LEU A 241 8.43 -5.58 -12.13
CA LEU A 241 8.12 -5.51 -10.72
C LEU A 241 6.76 -6.15 -10.42
N PRO A 242 6.58 -6.71 -9.21
CA PRO A 242 5.26 -7.10 -8.74
C PRO A 242 4.30 -5.92 -8.74
N ALA A 243 3.01 -6.16 -8.99
CA ALA A 243 1.99 -5.11 -9.04
C ALA A 243 1.91 -4.25 -7.75
N SER A 244 2.29 -4.80 -6.59
CA SER A 244 2.35 -4.07 -5.32
C SER A 244 3.47 -3.03 -5.24
N HIS A 245 4.50 -3.14 -6.09
CA HIS A 245 5.66 -2.25 -6.15
C HIS A 245 5.51 -1.18 -7.24
N ILE A 246 4.41 -1.22 -7.99
CA ILE A 246 4.09 -0.20 -9.00
C ILE A 246 3.49 1.01 -8.26
N PRO A 247 4.13 2.20 -8.33
CA PRO A 247 3.58 3.41 -7.72
C PRO A 247 2.13 3.65 -8.16
N SER A 248 1.29 4.28 -7.34
CA SER A 248 -0.05 4.72 -7.74
C SER A 248 0.02 5.89 -8.70
N ARG A 249 1.02 6.77 -8.52
CA ARG A 249 1.24 7.97 -9.31
C ARG A 249 2.73 8.16 -9.57
N ILE A 250 3.07 8.58 -10.79
CA ILE A 250 4.41 8.99 -11.18
C ILE A 250 4.29 10.44 -11.61
N TYR A 251 4.96 11.35 -10.90
CA TYR A 251 4.93 12.77 -11.19
C TYR A 251 6.21 13.21 -11.87
N ASN A 252 6.09 13.82 -13.05
CA ASN A 252 7.20 14.56 -13.64
C ASN A 252 7.37 15.90 -12.92
N ILE A 253 8.58 16.15 -12.44
CA ILE A 253 8.96 17.40 -11.75
C ILE A 253 10.28 17.94 -12.27
N ASP A 254 10.52 19.23 -12.10
CA ASP A 254 11.74 19.89 -12.59
C ASP A 254 13.00 19.46 -11.81
N LYS A 255 12.86 19.22 -10.51
CA LYS A 255 13.96 18.82 -9.62
C LYS A 255 13.44 18.15 -8.35
N ILE A 256 14.21 17.20 -7.82
CA ILE A 256 13.94 16.65 -6.48
C ILE A 256 14.14 17.73 -5.42
N LEU A 257 13.13 17.95 -4.59
CA LEU A 257 13.16 18.95 -3.51
C LEU A 257 13.61 18.32 -2.20
N VAL A 258 14.58 18.96 -1.56
CA VAL A 258 15.12 18.58 -0.25
C VAL A 258 15.00 19.76 0.72
N ASN A 259 14.94 19.46 2.02
CA ASN A 259 14.94 20.45 3.09
C ASN A 259 16.37 20.94 3.39
N ALA A 260 16.52 21.88 4.33
CA ALA A 260 17.80 22.48 4.69
C ALA A 260 18.86 21.46 5.15
N ASN A 261 18.44 20.27 5.61
CA ASN A 261 19.33 19.19 6.05
C ASN A 261 19.64 18.18 4.93
N GLY A 262 19.27 18.49 3.68
CA GLY A 262 19.46 17.59 2.54
C GLY A 262 18.55 16.37 2.52
N LYS A 263 17.55 16.28 3.42
CA LYS A 263 16.55 15.19 3.41
C LYS A 263 15.42 15.52 2.44
N LEU A 264 14.81 14.49 1.86
CA LEU A 264 13.66 14.64 0.96
C LEU A 264 12.55 15.47 1.59
N ASP A 265 12.06 16.48 0.88
CA ASP A 265 10.97 17.34 1.33
C ASP A 265 9.66 16.91 0.67
N ILE A 266 9.03 15.87 1.24
CA ILE A 266 7.81 15.24 0.69
C ILE A 266 6.67 16.26 0.59
N ALA A 267 6.52 17.14 1.59
CA ALA A 267 5.46 18.14 1.61
C ALA A 267 5.61 19.14 0.45
N ARG A 268 6.83 19.64 0.19
CA ARG A 268 7.07 20.53 -0.96
C ARG A 268 6.93 19.82 -2.30
N LEU A 269 7.32 18.55 -2.37
CA LEU A 269 7.10 17.74 -3.57
C LEU A 269 5.60 17.58 -3.87
N GLN A 270 4.78 17.24 -2.87
CA GLN A 270 3.32 17.14 -3.02
C GLN A 270 2.70 18.48 -3.44
N ALA A 271 3.10 19.58 -2.81
CA ALA A 271 2.59 20.91 -3.15
C ALA A 271 2.91 21.31 -4.60
N SER A 272 4.05 20.88 -5.14
CA SER A 272 4.47 21.20 -6.52
C SER A 272 3.64 20.49 -7.60
N VAL A 273 2.97 19.39 -7.26
CA VAL A 273 2.22 18.57 -8.23
C VAL A 273 0.69 18.71 -8.09
N ASN A 274 0.21 19.29 -7.00
CA ASN A 274 -1.22 19.50 -6.75
C ASN A 274 -1.85 20.64 -7.57
N THR A 275 -1.13 21.26 -8.51
CA THR A 275 -1.60 22.44 -9.26
C THR A 275 -2.39 22.11 -10.54
N VAL A 276 -2.70 20.85 -10.84
CA VAL A 276 -3.43 20.50 -12.07
C VAL A 276 -4.50 19.44 -11.82
N LYS A 277 -5.78 19.85 -11.83
CA LYS A 277 -6.88 19.22 -12.59
C LYS A 277 -8.23 19.85 -12.28
N SER A 278 -8.60 20.87 -13.06
CA SER A 278 -9.99 21.08 -13.45
C SER A 278 -10.20 20.24 -14.72
N ILE A 279 -11.08 19.24 -14.67
CA ILE A 279 -11.51 18.49 -15.85
C ILE A 279 -12.79 19.16 -16.35
N SER A 280 -12.73 19.63 -17.61
CA SER A 280 -13.90 20.08 -18.38
C SER A 280 -14.84 18.90 -18.62
N SER A 281 -16.12 19.12 -18.36
CA SER A 281 -17.20 18.15 -18.52
C SER A 281 -17.75 18.13 -19.94
N ASP A 282 -17.51 17.03 -20.66
CA ASP A 282 -18.43 16.53 -21.69
C ASP A 282 -18.58 15.02 -21.45
N VAL A 283 -19.77 14.58 -21.06
CA VAL A 283 -20.02 13.16 -20.73
C VAL A 283 -20.25 12.39 -22.03
N THR A 284 -19.27 11.62 -22.48
CA THR A 284 -19.38 10.72 -23.63
C THR A 284 -20.05 9.38 -23.27
N VAL A 285 -20.96 8.89 -24.13
CA VAL A 285 -21.70 7.62 -23.96
C VAL A 285 -20.86 6.43 -24.49
N PRO A 286 -20.92 5.22 -23.89
CA PRO A 286 -20.22 4.04 -24.43
C PRO A 286 -20.78 3.62 -25.80
N HIS A 287 -19.90 3.24 -26.73
CA HIS A 287 -20.22 2.90 -28.12
C HIS A 287 -20.31 1.39 -28.38
N ASN A 288 -19.81 0.57 -27.47
CA ASN A 288 -19.87 -0.89 -27.58
C ASN A 288 -20.01 -1.55 -26.20
N ASP A 289 -20.33 -2.85 -26.20
CA ASP A 289 -20.54 -3.63 -24.98
C ASP A 289 -19.28 -3.74 -24.10
N ILE A 290 -18.09 -3.66 -24.70
CA ILE A 290 -16.82 -3.70 -23.97
C ILE A 290 -16.60 -2.39 -23.21
N GLU A 291 -16.83 -1.23 -23.85
CA GLU A 291 -16.79 0.09 -23.20
C GLU A 291 -17.80 0.15 -22.06
N LYS A 292 -19.02 -0.36 -22.28
CA LYS A 292 -20.06 -0.43 -21.25
C LYS A 292 -19.62 -1.28 -20.05
N LEU A 293 -19.07 -2.47 -20.28
CA LEU A 293 -18.56 -3.35 -19.23
C LEU A 293 -17.44 -2.67 -18.42
N ILE A 294 -16.48 -2.04 -19.09
CA ILE A 294 -15.37 -1.35 -18.42
C ILE A 294 -15.91 -0.15 -17.62
N LEU A 295 -16.81 0.64 -18.20
CA LEU A 295 -17.46 1.77 -17.52
C LEU A 295 -18.16 1.32 -16.24
N ASP A 296 -18.99 0.29 -16.30
CA ASP A 296 -19.73 -0.22 -15.14
C ASP A 296 -18.77 -0.67 -14.02
N ILE A 297 -17.71 -1.40 -14.38
CA ILE A 297 -16.67 -1.79 -13.43
C ILE A 297 -15.97 -0.56 -12.82
N TRP A 298 -15.65 0.45 -13.62
CA TRP A 298 -15.01 1.67 -13.15
C TRP A 298 -15.92 2.48 -12.22
N ARG A 299 -17.21 2.62 -12.55
CA ARG A 299 -18.19 3.30 -11.69
C ARG A 299 -18.31 2.63 -10.34
N GLU A 300 -18.37 1.31 -10.31
CA GLU A 300 -18.45 0.56 -9.06
C GLU A 300 -17.19 0.68 -8.20
N VAL A 301 -16.00 0.69 -8.82
CA VAL A 301 -14.71 0.75 -8.13
C VAL A 301 -14.36 2.18 -7.70
N LEU A 302 -14.68 3.18 -8.51
CA LEU A 302 -14.42 4.60 -8.24
C LEU A 302 -15.56 5.26 -7.44
N LYS A 303 -16.72 4.61 -7.33
CA LYS A 303 -17.95 5.14 -6.70
C LYS A 303 -18.37 6.48 -7.32
N ARG A 304 -18.33 6.54 -8.65
CA ARG A 304 -18.48 7.78 -9.42
C ARG A 304 -19.18 7.50 -10.74
N ASP A 305 -20.19 8.30 -11.08
CA ASP A 305 -21.03 8.07 -12.28
C ASP A 305 -20.60 8.90 -13.50
N ASP A 306 -19.97 10.05 -13.26
CA ASP A 306 -19.56 11.04 -14.27
C ASP A 306 -18.21 10.70 -14.91
N ILE A 307 -18.05 9.50 -15.46
CA ILE A 307 -16.78 9.04 -16.06
C ILE A 307 -16.79 9.28 -17.58
N ASP A 308 -15.85 10.09 -18.06
CA ASP A 308 -15.56 10.28 -19.48
C ASP A 308 -14.78 9.08 -20.05
N MET A 309 -15.03 8.69 -21.30
CA MET A 309 -14.44 7.50 -21.93
C MET A 309 -12.94 7.61 -22.19
N GLN A 310 -12.45 8.84 -22.39
CA GLN A 310 -11.06 9.18 -22.62
C GLN A 310 -10.34 9.57 -21.33
N ALA A 311 -11.08 9.88 -20.26
CA ALA A 311 -10.48 10.12 -18.96
C ALA A 311 -9.67 8.91 -18.49
N LYS A 312 -8.47 9.21 -17.98
CA LYS A 312 -7.56 8.18 -17.51
C LYS A 312 -7.94 7.75 -16.11
N PHE A 313 -7.88 6.44 -15.85
CA PHE A 313 -8.29 5.86 -14.57
C PHE A 313 -7.66 6.57 -13.35
N LEU A 314 -6.36 6.83 -13.40
CA LEU A 314 -5.61 7.45 -12.31
C LEU A 314 -5.97 8.93 -12.09
N GLU A 315 -6.50 9.61 -13.11
CA GLU A 315 -6.91 11.01 -13.00
C GLU A 315 -8.28 11.16 -12.34
N LEU A 316 -9.09 10.10 -12.40
CA LEU A 316 -10.40 10.01 -11.75
C LEU A 316 -10.31 9.51 -10.30
N GLY A 317 -9.12 9.55 -9.69
CA GLY A 317 -8.87 9.01 -8.36
C GLY A 317 -8.63 7.49 -8.34
N GLY A 318 -8.38 6.87 -9.50
CA GLY A 318 -7.84 5.51 -9.58
C GLY A 318 -6.43 5.43 -9.00
N ASP A 319 -6.07 4.27 -8.46
CA ASP A 319 -4.74 3.98 -7.93
C ASP A 319 -4.39 2.51 -8.25
N SER A 320 -3.13 2.07 -8.05
CA SER A 320 -2.70 0.69 -8.38
C SER A 320 -3.55 -0.38 -7.71
N PHE A 321 -4.13 -0.09 -6.54
CA PHE A 321 -5.00 -1.04 -5.85
C PHE A 321 -6.36 -1.12 -6.54
N LYS A 322 -6.99 0.01 -6.85
CA LYS A 322 -8.21 0.02 -7.67
C LYS A 322 -7.95 -0.60 -9.05
N SER A 323 -6.77 -0.40 -9.64
CA SER A 323 -6.36 -1.04 -10.88
C SER A 323 -6.30 -2.55 -10.74
N LEU A 324 -5.86 -3.09 -9.59
CA LEU A 324 -5.90 -4.53 -9.31
C LEU A 324 -7.33 -5.06 -9.17
N VAL A 325 -8.24 -4.29 -8.55
CA VAL A 325 -9.66 -4.67 -8.45
C VAL A 325 -10.30 -4.69 -9.84
N VAL A 326 -10.11 -3.62 -10.62
CA VAL A 326 -10.56 -3.53 -12.03
C VAL A 326 -9.98 -4.67 -12.85
N PHE A 327 -8.67 -4.92 -12.75
CA PHE A 327 -7.99 -6.02 -13.42
C PHE A 327 -8.60 -7.39 -13.07
N GLY A 328 -8.80 -7.66 -11.78
CA GLY A 328 -9.38 -8.92 -11.31
C GLY A 328 -10.80 -9.16 -11.83
N ARG A 329 -11.59 -8.09 -11.97
CA ARG A 329 -12.95 -8.16 -12.55
C ARG A 329 -12.92 -8.35 -14.06
N LEU A 330 -12.14 -7.54 -14.78
CA LEU A 330 -12.02 -7.62 -16.24
C LEU A 330 -11.44 -8.96 -16.71
N ARG A 331 -10.49 -9.54 -15.97
CA ARG A 331 -9.87 -10.81 -16.33
C ARG A 331 -10.85 -11.99 -16.37
N ARG A 332 -12.01 -11.89 -15.69
CA ARG A 332 -13.09 -12.89 -15.80
C ARG A 332 -13.70 -12.94 -17.20
N HIS A 333 -13.70 -11.81 -17.89
CA HIS A 333 -14.22 -11.67 -19.26
C HIS A 333 -13.10 -11.75 -20.30
N PHE A 334 -11.88 -11.33 -19.93
CA PHE A 334 -10.70 -11.27 -20.79
C PHE A 334 -9.52 -12.02 -20.15
N PRO A 335 -9.45 -13.36 -20.25
CA PRO A 335 -8.45 -14.17 -19.53
C PRO A 335 -6.98 -13.83 -19.85
N ASN A 336 -6.74 -13.33 -21.06
CA ASN A 336 -5.42 -12.95 -21.57
C ASN A 336 -5.03 -11.50 -21.23
N LEU A 337 -5.90 -10.72 -20.59
CA LEU A 337 -5.58 -9.37 -20.14
C LEU A 337 -4.45 -9.46 -19.10
N THR A 338 -3.42 -8.66 -19.30
CA THR A 338 -2.31 -8.47 -18.37
C THR A 338 -2.43 -7.13 -17.66
N ILE A 339 -1.84 -7.03 -16.46
CA ILE A 339 -1.84 -5.77 -15.71
C ILE A 339 -1.06 -4.68 -16.45
N ALA A 340 0.00 -5.05 -17.17
CA ALA A 340 0.78 -4.14 -18.00
C ALA A 340 -0.08 -3.53 -19.13
N GLN A 341 -0.98 -4.31 -19.74
CA GLN A 341 -1.94 -3.79 -20.71
C GLN A 341 -2.91 -2.80 -20.08
N LEU A 342 -3.42 -3.06 -18.87
CA LEU A 342 -4.31 -2.11 -18.19
C LEU A 342 -3.66 -0.74 -17.97
N PHE A 343 -2.36 -0.70 -17.65
CA PHE A 343 -1.62 0.56 -17.52
C PHE A 343 -1.25 1.19 -18.87
N LYS A 344 -0.97 0.36 -19.89
CA LYS A 344 -0.65 0.83 -21.25
C LYS A 344 -1.84 1.50 -21.93
N TYR A 345 -3.07 1.06 -21.63
CA TYR A 345 -4.32 1.58 -22.18
C TYR A 345 -5.16 2.19 -21.04
N PRO A 346 -4.83 3.42 -20.60
CA PRO A 346 -5.28 3.95 -19.31
C PRO A 346 -6.71 4.54 -19.32
N SER A 347 -7.40 4.55 -20.47
CA SER A 347 -8.78 5.05 -20.63
C SER A 347 -9.71 3.92 -21.04
N ILE A 348 -11.02 4.11 -20.84
CA ILE A 348 -12.04 3.12 -21.23
C ILE A 348 -11.97 2.85 -22.73
N GLU A 349 -11.92 3.91 -23.54
CA GLU A 349 -11.86 3.83 -25.00
C GLU A 349 -10.61 3.06 -25.47
N SER A 350 -9.43 3.42 -24.94
CA SER A 350 -8.17 2.79 -25.36
C SER A 350 -8.08 1.33 -24.93
N LEU A 351 -8.60 0.99 -23.75
CA LEU A 351 -8.65 -0.38 -23.25
C LEU A 351 -9.65 -1.23 -24.02
N ALA A 352 -10.85 -0.71 -24.27
CA ALA A 352 -11.88 -1.38 -25.05
C ALA A 352 -11.39 -1.71 -26.46
N LYS A 353 -10.77 -0.74 -27.13
CA LYS A 353 -10.18 -0.92 -28.45
C LYS A 353 -9.12 -2.02 -28.48
N MET A 354 -8.25 -2.09 -27.46
CA MET A 354 -7.26 -3.15 -27.35
C MET A 354 -7.89 -4.52 -27.14
N LEU A 355 -8.98 -4.59 -26.38
CA LEU A 355 -9.73 -5.83 -26.11
C LEU A 355 -10.61 -6.29 -27.28
N GLY A 356 -10.56 -5.60 -28.42
CA GLY A 356 -11.32 -5.95 -29.62
C GLY A 356 -12.67 -5.23 -29.76
N GLY A 357 -12.88 -4.14 -29.01
CA GLY A 357 -14.04 -3.28 -29.20
C GLY A 357 -13.95 -2.56 -30.54
N GLU A 358 -14.79 -2.95 -31.50
CA GLU A 358 -14.97 -2.19 -32.73
C GLU A 358 -15.73 -0.90 -32.41
N SER A 359 -15.20 0.24 -32.86
CA SER A 359 -15.88 1.53 -32.71
C SER A 359 -17.06 1.56 -33.66
N THR A 360 -18.29 1.52 -33.13
CA THR A 360 -19.47 1.88 -33.92
C THR A 360 -19.43 3.40 -34.05
N ALA A 361 -19.09 3.91 -35.24
CA ALA A 361 -19.04 5.35 -35.47
C ALA A 361 -20.39 6.00 -35.12
N PRO A 362 -20.41 7.22 -34.53
CA PRO A 362 -21.65 7.86 -34.15
C PRO A 362 -22.48 8.18 -35.40
N ASN A 363 -23.65 7.55 -35.50
CA ASN A 363 -24.64 7.90 -36.50
C ASN A 363 -25.13 9.31 -36.16
N LYS A 364 -24.72 10.30 -36.96
CA LYS A 364 -25.21 11.69 -36.84
C LYS A 364 -26.71 11.69 -37.13
N THR A 365 -27.54 11.55 -36.11
CA THR A 365 -28.97 11.82 -36.23
C THR A 365 -29.14 13.31 -36.49
N LYS A 366 -29.34 13.67 -37.76
CA LYS A 366 -29.88 14.99 -38.12
C LYS A 366 -31.26 15.10 -37.50
N VAL A 367 -31.39 15.88 -36.44
CA VAL A 367 -32.69 16.42 -36.03
C VAL A 367 -33.10 17.38 -37.16
N VAL A 368 -34.01 16.93 -38.01
CA VAL A 368 -34.72 17.80 -38.95
C VAL A 368 -35.72 18.59 -38.11
N GLN A 369 -35.49 19.90 -38.00
CA GLN A 369 -36.52 20.82 -37.51
C GLN A 369 -37.68 20.83 -38.51
N LEU A 370 -38.88 20.53 -38.01
CA LEU A 370 -40.14 21.03 -38.54
C LEU A 370 -40.84 21.80 -37.43
#